data_AF-A0A2G8HQY9-F1
#
_entry.id   AF-A0A2G8HQY9-F1
#
_cell.length_a   1.000
_cell.length_b   1.000
_cell.length_c   1.000
_cell.angle_alpha   90.00
_cell.angle_beta   90.00
_cell.angle_gamma   90.00
#
_symmetry.space_group_name_H-M   'P 1'
#
loop_
_entity.id
_entity.type
_entity.pdbx_description
1 polymer ?
#
loop_
_entity_poly.entity_id
_entity_poly.type
_entity_poly.pdbx_seq_one_letter_code
_entity_poly.pdbx_strand_id
1 'polypeptide(L)'
;MKERIQLATNSYGKWKVPKDFTPGREVLIGFSRKNGHAYLIAGKYEIHGHFIFKKTFFREFCEKSCEPLIFIRFKDISPSDLLEIESLIKRSEGIRESSCINYCLITIFTALGIRIESEGRNIVNLEDCLLSILEFGASRNGKRQVVEIYKAVDWDLRQILNHFNLLEKRFEGTHLISRFLGRVFFFHRKSHRLFYQRIKNHYSLPLLRIDQ
;
A
#
# COMPACT_ATOMS: atom_id res chain seq x y z
N MET A 1 -1.22 -19.57 -10.47
CA MET A 1 0.18 -19.32 -10.93
C MET A 1 0.83 -18.52 -9.81
N LYS A 2 1.83 -19.08 -9.11
CA LYS A 2 2.45 -18.40 -7.96
C LYS A 2 3.32 -17.25 -8.47
N GLU A 3 3.08 -16.03 -8.00
CA GLU A 3 3.93 -14.89 -8.35
C GLU A 3 5.34 -15.12 -7.77
N ARG A 4 6.38 -14.68 -8.48
CA ARG A 4 7.79 -14.87 -8.05
C ARG A 4 8.40 -13.53 -7.65
N ILE A 5 9.21 -13.54 -6.60
CA ILE A 5 9.97 -12.37 -6.14
C ILE A 5 11.28 -12.28 -6.90
N GLN A 6 11.51 -11.16 -7.57
CA GLN A 6 12.69 -10.90 -8.39
C GLN A 6 13.64 -9.93 -7.70
N LEU A 7 14.94 -9.99 -7.97
CA LEU A 7 15.89 -9.00 -7.46
C LEU A 7 15.91 -7.76 -8.37
N ALA A 8 15.70 -6.58 -7.80
CA ALA A 8 15.85 -5.32 -8.52
C ALA A 8 17.34 -5.02 -8.71
N THR A 9 17.76 -4.80 -9.96
CA THR A 9 19.19 -4.70 -10.32
C THR A 9 19.62 -3.27 -10.67
N ASN A 10 18.69 -2.41 -11.07
CA ASN A 10 18.98 -1.03 -11.44
C ASN A 10 18.70 -0.07 -10.28
N SER A 11 19.28 1.13 -10.38
CA SER A 11 19.06 2.20 -9.42
C SER A 11 18.36 3.39 -10.07
N TYR A 12 17.33 3.91 -9.40
CA TYR A 12 16.66 5.18 -9.72
C TYR A 12 16.76 6.06 -8.46
N GLY A 13 17.85 6.82 -8.34
CA GLY A 13 18.25 7.42 -7.07
C GLY A 13 18.59 6.38 -6.00
N LYS A 14 17.97 6.49 -4.81
CA LYS A 14 18.09 5.54 -3.70
C LYS A 14 17.23 4.28 -3.88
N TRP A 15 16.40 4.24 -4.92
CA TRP A 15 15.53 3.10 -5.19
C TRP A 15 16.25 2.03 -5.99
N LYS A 16 16.12 0.78 -5.57
CA LYS A 16 16.37 -0.38 -6.44
C LYS A 16 15.11 -0.69 -7.23
N VAL A 17 15.18 -0.62 -8.56
CA VAL A 17 14.05 -0.84 -9.48
C VAL A 17 14.44 -1.83 -10.59
N PRO A 18 13.47 -2.47 -11.28
CA PRO A 18 13.78 -3.27 -12.47
C PRO A 18 14.26 -2.39 -13.63
N LYS A 19 14.87 -3.03 -14.64
CA LYS A 19 15.42 -2.31 -15.81
C LYS A 19 14.36 -1.61 -16.65
N ASP A 20 13.15 -2.15 -16.67
CA ASP A 20 12.02 -1.66 -17.43
C ASP A 20 11.11 -0.71 -16.62
N PHE A 21 11.56 -0.23 -15.46
CA PHE A 21 10.80 0.71 -14.64
C PHE A 21 10.52 2.01 -15.41
N THR A 22 9.25 2.35 -15.57
CA THR A 22 8.80 3.54 -16.29
C THR A 22 8.06 4.49 -15.35
N PRO A 23 8.69 5.60 -14.91
CA PRO A 23 8.03 6.61 -14.10
C PRO A 23 6.75 7.12 -14.78
N GLY A 24 5.67 7.25 -14.01
CA GLY A 24 4.41 7.77 -14.54
C GLY A 24 3.66 6.84 -15.50
N ARG A 25 3.90 5.53 -15.43
CA ARG A 25 3.02 4.48 -16.04
C ARG A 25 2.73 3.31 -15.12
N GLU A 26 3.15 3.42 -13.87
CA GLU A 26 3.18 2.34 -12.90
C GLU A 26 2.79 2.86 -11.54
N VAL A 27 2.25 1.95 -10.72
CA VAL A 27 1.98 2.21 -9.31
C VAL A 27 2.75 1.21 -8.49
N LEU A 28 3.45 1.68 -7.45
CA LEU A 28 4.25 0.85 -6.57
C LEU A 28 3.74 0.94 -5.13
N ILE A 29 3.66 -0.21 -4.45
CA ILE A 29 3.61 -0.24 -2.99
C ILE A 29 4.96 -0.75 -2.50
N GLY A 30 5.73 0.11 -1.83
CA GLY A 30 7.02 -0.25 -1.25
C GLY A 30 6.92 -0.49 0.25
N PHE A 31 7.59 -1.53 0.74
CA PHE A 31 7.71 -1.84 2.15
C PHE A 31 9.11 -1.48 2.63
N SER A 32 9.18 -0.54 3.56
CA SER A 32 10.43 -0.02 4.11
C SER A 32 11.19 -1.07 4.90
N ARG A 33 12.50 -1.15 4.64
CA ARG A 33 13.41 -2.00 5.40
C ARG A 33 13.56 -1.55 6.86
N LYS A 34 13.44 -0.25 7.17
CA LYS A 34 13.89 0.29 8.46
C LYS A 34 12.81 0.39 9.53
N ASN A 35 11.57 0.65 9.13
CA ASN A 35 10.53 1.13 10.04
C ASN A 35 9.18 0.45 9.85
N GLY A 36 9.10 -0.62 9.04
CA GLY A 36 7.85 -1.36 8.86
C GLY A 36 6.72 -0.56 8.21
N HIS A 37 7.05 0.53 7.53
CA HIS A 37 6.06 1.34 6.83
C HIS A 37 5.91 0.91 5.37
N ALA A 38 4.67 0.91 4.90
CA ALA A 38 4.33 0.88 3.49
C ALA A 38 4.11 2.31 2.98
N TYR A 39 4.51 2.54 1.75
CA TYR A 39 4.27 3.80 1.07
C TYR A 39 3.88 3.53 -0.39
N LEU A 40 3.11 4.45 -0.96
CA LEU A 40 2.56 4.35 -2.31
C LEU A 40 3.27 5.34 -3.22
N ILE A 41 3.79 4.87 -4.36
CA ILE A 41 4.31 5.72 -5.43
C ILE A 41 3.35 5.61 -6.60
N ALA A 42 2.82 6.75 -7.03
CA ALA A 42 1.90 6.83 -8.15
C ALA A 42 2.06 8.16 -8.87
N GLY A 43 2.38 8.11 -10.17
CA GLY A 43 2.62 9.31 -10.97
C GLY A 43 3.76 10.13 -10.37
N LYS A 44 3.52 11.41 -10.12
CA LYS A 44 4.50 12.30 -9.47
C LYS A 44 4.44 12.29 -7.94
N TYR A 45 3.54 11.53 -7.31
CA TYR A 45 3.40 11.54 -5.86
C TYR A 45 3.99 10.31 -5.19
N GLU A 46 4.55 10.58 -4.03
CA GLU A 46 4.87 9.60 -3.03
C GLU A 46 4.03 9.87 -1.79
N ILE A 47 3.36 8.84 -1.28
CA ILE A 47 2.53 8.96 -0.08
C ILE A 47 2.99 8.00 0.99
N HIS A 48 3.04 8.55 2.20
CA HIS A 48 3.33 7.79 3.40
C HIS A 48 2.06 7.70 4.22
N GLY A 49 1.46 6.51 4.20
CA GLY A 49 0.44 6.14 5.16
C GLY A 49 1.00 6.31 6.58
N HIS A 50 0.27 6.98 7.45
CA HIS A 50 0.65 7.08 8.87
C HIS A 50 -0.41 6.45 9.74
N PHE A 51 0.02 5.88 10.87
CA PHE A 51 -0.88 5.54 11.97
C PHE A 51 -1.71 6.76 12.38
N ILE A 52 -2.85 6.52 13.01
CA ILE A 52 -3.85 7.55 13.30
C ILE A 52 -3.34 8.75 14.12
N PHE A 53 -2.19 8.60 14.78
CA PHE A 53 -1.50 9.65 15.51
C PHE A 53 -0.91 10.73 14.62
N LYS A 54 -0.54 10.41 13.38
CA LYS A 54 0.08 11.32 12.42
C LYS A 54 -0.78 11.43 11.16
N LYS A 55 -0.83 12.65 10.62
CA LYS A 55 -1.48 12.91 9.34
C LYS A 55 -0.68 12.22 8.24
N THR A 56 -1.38 11.61 7.27
CA THR A 56 -0.75 11.26 6.00
C THR A 56 -0.18 12.53 5.38
N PHE A 57 1.05 12.44 4.87
CA PHE A 57 1.63 13.47 4.05
C PHE A 57 1.92 12.88 2.69
N PHE A 58 1.67 13.67 1.65
CA PHE A 58 2.23 13.40 0.34
C PHE A 58 3.41 14.34 0.12
N ARG A 59 4.28 13.95 -0.80
CA ARG A 59 5.27 14.84 -1.38
C ARG A 59 5.45 14.47 -2.84
N GLU A 60 6.09 15.35 -3.60
CA GLU A 60 6.56 14.96 -4.92
C GLU A 60 7.54 13.80 -4.77
N PHE A 61 7.38 12.82 -5.66
CA PHE A 61 8.23 11.66 -5.71
C PHE A 61 9.66 12.12 -5.95
N CYS A 62 10.54 11.71 -5.04
CA CYS A 62 11.95 12.06 -5.08
C CYS A 62 12.77 10.78 -5.18
N GLU A 63 13.66 10.74 -6.15
CA GLU A 63 14.69 9.71 -6.32
C GLU A 63 15.45 9.39 -5.02
N LYS A 64 15.62 10.36 -4.11
CA LYS A 64 16.30 10.18 -2.82
C LYS A 64 15.41 9.72 -1.67
N SER A 65 14.23 9.17 -1.97
CA SER A 65 13.30 8.63 -0.98
C SER A 65 13.82 7.38 -0.23
N CYS A 66 13.07 6.88 0.76
CA CYS A 66 13.35 5.68 1.51
C CYS A 66 13.39 4.46 0.58
N GLU A 67 14.50 3.73 0.62
CA GLU A 67 14.70 2.50 -0.13
C GLU A 67 13.79 1.37 0.42
N PRO A 68 12.98 0.69 -0.42
CA PRO A 68 12.21 -0.48 0.00
C PRO A 68 13.12 -1.66 0.34
N LEU A 69 12.66 -2.55 1.22
CA LEU A 69 13.15 -3.93 1.26
C LEU A 69 12.55 -4.74 0.10
N ILE A 70 11.24 -4.60 -0.10
CA ILE A 70 10.48 -5.21 -1.18
C ILE A 70 9.44 -4.20 -1.68
N PHE A 71 9.07 -4.29 -2.94
CA PHE A 71 7.95 -3.53 -3.48
C PHE A 71 7.14 -4.36 -4.47
N ILE A 72 5.86 -4.00 -4.55
CA ILE A 72 4.86 -4.57 -5.43
C ILE A 72 4.62 -3.55 -6.53
N ARG A 73 4.75 -3.98 -7.78
CA ARG A 73 4.58 -3.14 -8.98
C ARG A 73 3.30 -3.55 -9.70
N PHE A 74 2.39 -2.60 -9.87
CA PHE A 74 1.20 -2.73 -10.71
C PHE A 74 1.49 -2.12 -12.08
N LYS A 75 1.44 -2.95 -13.13
CA LYS A 75 1.73 -2.54 -14.52
C LYS A 75 0.46 -2.13 -15.26
N ASP A 76 0.65 -1.60 -16.46
CA ASP A 76 -0.42 -1.22 -17.39
C ASP A 76 -1.39 -0.19 -16.81
N ILE A 77 -0.85 0.79 -16.07
CA ILE A 77 -1.62 1.92 -15.55
C ILE A 77 -1.61 3.03 -16.59
N SER A 78 -2.80 3.44 -17.05
CA SER A 78 -2.92 4.47 -18.07
C SER A 78 -2.61 5.87 -17.52
N PRO A 79 -2.30 6.86 -18.38
CA PRO A 79 -2.12 8.24 -17.92
C PRO A 79 -3.37 8.83 -17.23
N SER A 80 -4.58 8.48 -17.68
CA SER A 80 -5.83 8.91 -17.05
C SER A 80 -6.00 8.31 -15.66
N ASP A 81 -5.66 7.03 -15.49
CA ASP A 81 -5.66 6.34 -14.19
C ASP A 81 -4.71 7.02 -13.20
N LEU A 82 -3.54 7.44 -13.70
CA LEU A 82 -2.56 8.16 -12.88
C LEU A 82 -3.09 9.53 -12.44
N LEU A 83 -3.75 10.27 -13.32
CA LEU A 83 -4.37 11.53 -12.93
C LEU A 83 -5.46 11.34 -11.88
N GLU A 84 -6.24 10.26 -11.97
CA GLU A 84 -7.26 9.92 -10.99
C GLU A 84 -6.66 9.63 -9.61
N ILE A 85 -5.63 8.76 -9.56
CA ILE A 85 -4.97 8.47 -8.29
C ILE A 85 -4.28 9.72 -7.74
N GLU A 86 -3.52 10.49 -8.54
CA GLU A 86 -2.89 11.73 -8.09
C GLU A 86 -3.92 12.73 -7.52
N SER A 87 -5.09 12.82 -8.14
CA SER A 87 -6.17 13.67 -7.66
C SER A 87 -6.76 13.17 -6.34
N LEU A 88 -6.94 11.85 -6.19
CA LEU A 88 -7.39 11.25 -4.94
C LEU A 88 -6.38 11.49 -3.81
N ILE A 89 -5.09 11.33 -4.09
CA ILE A 89 -3.98 11.55 -3.14
C ILE A 89 -4.04 12.96 -2.57
N LYS A 90 -4.09 13.98 -3.44
CA LYS A 90 -4.18 15.39 -3.03
C LYS A 90 -5.39 15.66 -2.14
N ARG A 91 -6.56 15.15 -2.55
CA ARG A 91 -7.82 15.34 -1.81
C ARG A 91 -7.84 14.58 -0.48
N SER A 92 -7.00 13.56 -0.34
CA SER A 92 -6.92 12.65 0.81
C SER A 92 -5.75 12.96 1.74
N GLU A 93 -5.05 14.09 1.52
CA GLU A 93 -3.98 14.52 2.42
C GLU A 93 -4.52 14.77 3.83
N GLY A 94 -3.73 14.36 4.84
CA GLY A 94 -4.09 14.55 6.23
C GLY A 94 -5.14 13.57 6.75
N ILE A 95 -5.67 12.68 5.90
CA ILE A 95 -6.45 11.52 6.34
C ILE A 95 -5.55 10.63 7.20
N ARG A 96 -6.16 10.00 8.18
CA ARG A 96 -5.48 9.18 9.17
C ARG A 96 -6.03 7.78 9.07
N GLU A 97 -5.15 6.78 9.11
CA GLU A 97 -5.54 5.39 8.97
C GLU A 97 -5.00 4.51 10.08
N SER A 98 -5.66 3.38 10.25
CA SER A 98 -5.30 2.36 11.23
C SER A 98 -3.91 1.76 10.95
N SER A 99 -3.54 1.64 9.68
CA SER A 99 -2.20 1.24 9.23
C SER A 99 -1.81 1.95 7.93
N CYS A 100 -0.51 2.10 7.72
CA CYS A 100 0.04 2.66 6.48
C CYS A 100 -0.28 1.81 5.23
N ILE A 101 -0.40 0.49 5.42
CA ILE A 101 -0.77 -0.48 4.38
C ILE A 101 -2.21 -0.27 3.95
N ASN A 102 -3.14 -0.23 4.91
CA ASN A 102 -4.56 0.00 4.63
C ASN A 102 -4.77 1.27 3.82
N TYR A 103 -4.07 2.34 4.18
CA TYR A 103 -4.12 3.58 3.41
C TYR A 103 -3.72 3.34 1.94
N CYS A 104 -2.55 2.73 1.70
CA CYS A 104 -2.08 2.46 0.34
C CYS A 104 -3.09 1.60 -0.45
N LEU A 105 -3.60 0.52 0.16
CA LEU A 105 -4.55 -0.40 -0.46
C LEU A 105 -5.88 0.27 -0.77
N ILE A 106 -6.44 1.03 0.18
CA ILE A 106 -7.67 1.79 -0.03
C ILE A 106 -7.47 2.82 -1.13
N THR A 107 -6.32 3.50 -1.19
CA THR A 107 -6.04 4.49 -2.25
C THR A 107 -6.03 3.84 -3.63
N ILE A 108 -5.27 2.75 -3.85
CA ILE A 108 -5.24 2.09 -5.16
C ILE A 108 -6.57 1.45 -5.52
N PHE A 109 -7.29 0.94 -4.53
CA PHE A 109 -8.62 0.37 -4.75
C PHE A 109 -9.62 1.45 -5.16
N THR A 110 -9.64 2.56 -4.43
CA THR A 110 -10.59 3.68 -4.64
C THR A 110 -10.29 4.44 -5.92
N ALA A 111 -9.03 4.55 -6.34
CA ALA A 111 -8.68 5.25 -7.57
C ALA A 111 -8.73 4.34 -8.81
N LEU A 112 -8.29 3.09 -8.69
CA LEU A 112 -8.03 2.24 -9.86
C LEU A 112 -8.90 0.99 -9.92
N GLY A 113 -9.64 0.68 -8.85
CA GLY A 113 -10.36 -0.58 -8.70
C GLY A 113 -9.45 -1.78 -8.46
N ILE A 114 -8.17 -1.56 -8.12
CA ILE A 114 -7.20 -2.63 -7.86
C ILE A 114 -7.42 -3.22 -6.46
N ARG A 115 -7.61 -4.53 -6.40
CA ARG A 115 -7.81 -5.32 -5.18
C ARG A 115 -6.71 -6.37 -5.11
N ILE A 116 -6.04 -6.45 -3.96
CA ILE A 116 -5.27 -7.64 -3.63
C ILE A 116 -6.28 -8.72 -3.24
N GLU A 117 -6.16 -9.89 -3.87
CA GLU A 117 -7.03 -11.02 -3.58
C GLU A 117 -6.59 -11.67 -2.27
N SER A 118 -7.55 -11.95 -1.39
CA SER A 118 -7.33 -12.65 -0.14
C SER A 118 -8.51 -13.59 0.11
N GLU A 119 -8.28 -14.70 0.82
CA GLU A 119 -9.34 -15.62 1.27
C GLU A 119 -10.20 -14.99 2.40
N GLY A 120 -10.76 -13.80 2.15
CA GLY A 120 -11.54 -13.05 3.13
C GLY A 120 -10.71 -12.45 4.28
N ARG A 121 -9.37 -12.47 4.19
CA ARG A 121 -8.49 -11.89 5.21
C ARG A 121 -8.42 -10.37 5.06
N ASN A 122 -8.47 -9.68 6.20
CA ASN A 122 -8.21 -8.25 6.26
C ASN A 122 -6.69 -8.01 6.25
N ILE A 123 -6.17 -7.38 5.21
CA ILE A 123 -4.73 -7.18 5.02
C ILE A 123 -4.29 -5.96 5.83
N VAL A 124 -3.80 -6.18 7.05
CA VAL A 124 -3.45 -5.08 7.96
C VAL A 124 -1.94 -4.95 8.24
N ASN A 125 -1.16 -5.95 7.85
CA ASN A 125 0.27 -6.08 8.12
C ASN A 125 1.06 -6.40 6.82
N LEU A 126 2.39 -6.32 6.87
CA LEU A 126 3.24 -6.41 5.68
C LEU A 126 3.30 -7.84 5.15
N GLU A 127 3.37 -8.80 6.06
CA GLU A 127 3.38 -10.24 5.74
C GLU A 127 2.12 -10.67 4.98
N ASP A 128 0.94 -10.39 5.53
CA ASP A 128 -0.35 -10.73 4.91
C ASP A 128 -0.47 -10.11 3.52
N CYS A 129 -0.02 -8.87 3.36
CA CYS A 129 -0.08 -8.17 2.08
C CYS A 129 0.79 -8.88 1.04
N LEU A 130 2.04 -9.21 1.40
CA LEU A 130 2.97 -9.90 0.52
C LEU A 130 2.49 -11.31 0.17
N LEU A 131 2.10 -12.09 1.18
CA LEU A 131 1.66 -13.47 0.98
C LEU A 131 0.38 -13.54 0.15
N SER A 132 -0.58 -12.64 0.39
CA SER A 132 -1.83 -12.60 -0.38
C SER A 132 -1.58 -12.34 -1.87
N ILE A 133 -0.68 -11.40 -2.20
CA ILE A 133 -0.30 -11.16 -3.60
C ILE A 133 0.43 -12.36 -4.20
N LEU A 134 1.35 -12.98 -3.46
CA LEU A 134 2.11 -14.13 -3.96
C LEU A 134 1.23 -15.34 -4.28
N GLU A 135 0.21 -15.55 -3.45
CA GLU A 135 -0.65 -16.73 -3.50
C GLU A 135 -1.85 -16.54 -4.43
N PHE A 136 -2.53 -15.40 -4.32
CA PHE A 136 -3.80 -15.13 -5.02
C PHE A 136 -3.66 -14.05 -6.09
N GLY A 137 -2.71 -13.13 -5.96
CA GLY A 137 -2.49 -12.04 -6.91
C GLY A 137 -3.39 -10.84 -6.65
N ALA A 138 -3.75 -10.14 -7.72
CA ALA A 138 -4.61 -8.97 -7.66
C ALA A 138 -5.56 -8.92 -8.86
N SER A 139 -6.70 -8.27 -8.66
CA SER A 139 -7.67 -7.97 -9.70
C SER A 139 -7.88 -6.47 -9.83
N ARG A 140 -8.26 -6.04 -11.03
CA ARG A 140 -8.68 -4.68 -11.35
C ARG A 140 -9.99 -4.76 -12.10
N ASN A 141 -11.06 -4.18 -11.54
CA ASN A 141 -12.40 -4.21 -12.13
C ASN A 141 -12.87 -5.63 -12.53
N GLY A 142 -12.57 -6.62 -11.69
CA GLY A 142 -12.95 -8.02 -11.90
C GLY A 142 -12.09 -8.79 -12.90
N LYS A 143 -11.04 -8.17 -13.48
CA LYS A 143 -10.06 -8.84 -14.34
C LYS A 143 -8.73 -8.98 -13.62
N ARG A 144 -7.92 -9.96 -14.00
CA ARG A 144 -6.58 -10.13 -13.42
C ARG A 144 -5.72 -8.90 -13.70
N GLN A 145 -5.13 -8.35 -12.65
CA GLN A 145 -4.15 -7.26 -12.74
C GLN A 145 -2.75 -7.84 -12.88
N VAL A 146 -1.93 -7.27 -13.76
CA VAL A 146 -0.52 -7.64 -13.88
C VAL A 146 0.23 -7.03 -12.69
N VAL A 147 0.83 -7.91 -11.88
CA VAL A 147 1.59 -7.56 -10.69
C VAL A 147 2.96 -8.23 -10.75
N GLU A 148 4.00 -7.49 -10.41
CA GLU A 148 5.36 -8.02 -10.24
C GLU A 148 5.87 -7.65 -8.84
N ILE A 149 6.69 -8.51 -8.24
CA ILE A 149 7.22 -8.29 -6.90
C ILE A 149 8.74 -8.29 -6.96
N TYR A 150 9.35 -7.29 -6.36
CA TYR A 150 10.80 -7.09 -6.38
C TYR A 150 11.37 -6.88 -4.99
N LYS A 151 12.49 -7.54 -4.69
CA LYS A 151 13.34 -7.31 -3.52
C LYS A 151 14.51 -6.41 -3.88
N ALA A 152 14.92 -5.54 -2.97
CA ALA A 152 16.07 -4.63 -3.14
C ALA A 152 17.39 -5.24 -2.66
N VAL A 153 17.33 -6.26 -1.80
CA VAL A 153 18.48 -7.02 -1.30
C VAL A 153 18.28 -8.49 -1.60
N ASP A 154 19.38 -9.23 -1.69
CA ASP A 154 19.33 -10.67 -1.95
C ASP A 154 18.99 -11.46 -0.68
N TRP A 155 17.76 -11.28 -0.21
CA TRP A 155 17.17 -12.05 0.88
C TRP A 155 16.20 -13.07 0.31
N ASP A 156 16.13 -14.25 0.92
CA ASP A 156 15.07 -15.20 0.63
C ASP A 156 13.74 -14.73 1.27
N LEU A 157 12.63 -15.36 0.87
CA LEU A 157 11.31 -15.00 1.39
C LEU A 157 11.24 -15.17 2.91
N ARG A 158 11.85 -16.22 3.47
CA ARG A 158 11.82 -16.48 4.92
C ARG A 158 12.52 -15.36 5.70
N GLN A 159 13.65 -14.87 5.21
CA GLN A 159 14.37 -13.73 5.79
C GLN A 159 13.53 -12.45 5.74
N ILE A 160 12.84 -12.20 4.61
CA ILE A 160 11.92 -11.06 4.46
C ILE A 160 10.77 -11.15 5.47
N LEU A 161 10.10 -12.30 5.56
CA LEU A 161 8.99 -12.52 6.49
C LEU A 161 9.43 -12.41 7.95
N ASN A 162 10.58 -12.99 8.30
CA ASN A 162 11.16 -12.84 9.64
C ASN A 162 11.43 -11.37 9.98
N HIS A 163 11.94 -10.61 9.02
CA HIS A 163 12.19 -9.18 9.19
C HIS A 163 10.91 -8.38 9.37
N PHE A 164 9.85 -8.69 8.61
CA PHE A 164 8.53 -8.09 8.81
C PHE A 164 7.98 -8.40 10.20
N ASN A 165 8.02 -9.66 10.62
CA ASN A 165 7.60 -10.07 11.95
C ASN A 165 8.36 -9.32 13.07
N LEU A 166 9.67 -9.11 12.93
CA LEU A 166 10.46 -8.32 13.89
C LEU A 166 10.03 -6.86 13.93
N LEU A 167 9.78 -6.25 12.77
CA LEU A 167 9.28 -4.88 12.68
C LEU A 167 7.88 -4.76 13.28
N GLU A 168 6.98 -5.68 12.98
CA GLU A 168 5.61 -5.68 13.48
C GLU A 168 5.56 -5.86 15.00
N LYS A 169 6.32 -6.79 15.57
CA LYS A 169 6.47 -6.94 17.03
C LYS A 169 6.97 -5.65 17.68
N ARG A 170 7.92 -4.95 17.06
CA ARG A 170 8.43 -3.67 17.56
C ARG A 170 7.35 -2.59 17.65
N PHE A 171 6.37 -2.62 16.74
CA PHE A 171 5.30 -1.61 16.66
C PHE A 171 3.93 -2.11 17.12
N GLU A 172 3.82 -3.33 17.66
CA GLU A 172 2.56 -4.00 18.00
C GLU A 172 1.67 -3.14 18.92
N GLY A 173 2.26 -2.57 19.98
CA GLY A 173 1.53 -1.66 20.87
C GLY A 173 1.00 -0.41 20.15
N THR A 174 1.79 0.15 19.24
CA THR A 174 1.35 1.32 18.43
C THR A 174 0.23 0.94 17.47
N HIS A 175 0.29 -0.27 16.88
CA HIS A 175 -0.77 -0.81 16.04
C HIS A 175 -2.09 -1.01 16.82
N LEU A 176 -2.02 -1.63 18.00
CA LEU A 176 -3.20 -1.86 18.85
C LEU A 176 -3.89 -0.54 19.23
N ILE A 177 -3.12 0.44 19.71
CA ILE A 177 -3.68 1.76 20.06
C ILE A 177 -4.22 2.47 18.81
N SER A 178 -3.53 2.37 17.67
CA SER A 178 -4.00 2.95 16.40
C SER A 178 -5.33 2.36 15.95
N ARG A 179 -5.54 1.04 16.07
CA ARG A 179 -6.81 0.38 15.74
C ARG A 179 -7.93 0.79 16.68
N PHE A 180 -7.66 0.81 17.99
CA PHE A 180 -8.63 1.26 18.99
C PHE A 180 -9.08 2.70 18.73
N LEU A 181 -8.12 3.61 18.55
CA LEU A 181 -8.42 5.00 18.22
C LEU A 181 -9.10 5.13 16.85
N GLY A 182 -8.76 4.29 15.87
CA GLY A 182 -9.43 4.23 14.57
C GLY A 182 -10.94 4.04 14.71
N ARG A 183 -11.36 3.08 15.54
CA ARG A 183 -12.77 2.85 15.87
C ARG A 183 -13.40 4.09 16.51
N VAL A 184 -12.75 4.68 17.52
CA VAL A 184 -13.28 5.87 18.21
C VAL A 184 -13.40 7.06 17.27
N PHE A 185 -12.37 7.36 16.48
CA PHE A 185 -12.34 8.50 15.57
C PHE A 185 -13.33 8.36 14.42
N PHE A 186 -13.63 7.13 13.95
CA PHE A 186 -14.67 6.90 12.95
C PHE A 186 -16.03 7.49 13.38
N PHE A 187 -16.39 7.34 14.65
CA PHE A 187 -17.65 7.89 15.19
C PHE A 187 -17.60 9.41 15.38
N HIS A 188 -16.44 9.96 15.76
CA HIS A 188 -16.32 11.35 16.21
C HIS A 188 -15.86 12.32 15.11
N ARG A 189 -15.22 11.86 14.03
CA ARG A 189 -14.67 12.74 12.97
C ARG A 189 -15.44 12.64 11.67
N LYS A 190 -16.17 13.71 11.35
CA LYS A 190 -16.95 13.84 10.11
C LYS A 190 -16.12 13.62 8.84
N SER A 191 -14.89 14.14 8.77
CA SER A 191 -14.02 13.97 7.59
C SER A 191 -13.62 12.52 7.35
N HIS A 192 -13.30 11.79 8.42
CA HIS A 192 -12.95 10.37 8.35
C HIS A 192 -14.16 9.51 7.97
N ARG A 193 -15.33 9.81 8.54
CA ARG A 193 -16.59 9.16 8.17
C ARG A 193 -16.98 9.42 6.72
N LEU A 194 -16.89 10.66 6.25
CA LEU A 194 -17.21 11.03 4.86
C LEU A 194 -16.29 10.32 3.86
N PHE A 195 -15.01 10.14 4.19
CA PHE A 195 -14.07 9.37 3.40
C PHE A 195 -14.56 7.92 3.21
N TYR A 196 -14.84 7.20 4.30
CA TYR A 196 -15.32 5.82 4.19
C TYR A 196 -16.73 5.69 3.62
N GLN A 197 -17.61 6.66 3.86
CA GLN A 197 -18.93 6.69 3.22
C GLN A 197 -18.80 6.81 1.70
N ARG A 198 -17.89 7.65 1.18
CA ARG A 198 -17.61 7.73 -0.26
C ARG A 198 -17.05 6.42 -0.80
N ILE A 199 -16.12 5.80 -0.08
CA ILE A 199 -15.59 4.48 -0.46
C ILE A 199 -16.72 3.45 -0.54
N LYS A 200 -17.56 3.36 0.50
CA LYS A 200 -18.67 2.40 0.57
C LYS A 200 -19.74 2.64 -0.50
N ASN A 201 -20.01 3.89 -0.85
CA ASN A 201 -21.04 4.25 -1.83
C ASN A 201 -20.56 4.09 -3.28
N HIS A 202 -19.26 4.26 -3.55
CA HIS A 202 -18.71 4.03 -4.89
C HIS A 202 -18.32 2.57 -5.15
N TYR A 203 -18.10 1.79 -4.09
CA TYR A 203 -17.58 0.43 -4.20
C TYR A 203 -18.38 -0.53 -3.30
N SER A 204 -19.32 -1.25 -3.89
CA SER A 204 -20.12 -2.28 -3.21
C SER A 204 -19.24 -3.47 -2.76
N LEU A 205 -19.12 -3.63 -1.42
CA LEU A 205 -18.61 -4.80 -0.66
C LEU A 205 -17.11 -5.20 -0.82
N PRO A 206 -16.49 -5.95 0.11
CA PRO A 206 -16.43 -5.85 1.58
C PRO A 206 -14.96 -5.65 2.02
N LEU A 207 -14.29 -4.56 1.63
CA LEU A 207 -12.89 -4.32 2.02
C LEU A 207 -12.71 -3.87 3.48
N LEU A 208 -13.81 -3.62 4.19
CA LEU A 208 -13.82 -3.09 5.54
C LEU A 208 -14.84 -3.85 6.39
N ARG A 209 -14.53 -5.10 6.75
CA ARG A 209 -14.96 -5.59 8.07
C ARG A 209 -14.08 -4.91 9.12
N ILE A 210 -14.33 -3.62 9.33
CA ILE A 210 -14.05 -3.02 10.63
C ILE A 210 -15.16 -3.60 11.50
N ASP A 211 -14.83 -4.63 12.27
CA ASP A 211 -15.69 -5.27 13.28
C ASP A 211 -16.54 -6.43 12.75
N GLN A 212 -15.90 -7.60 12.68
CA GLN A 212 -16.35 -8.75 13.45
C GLN A 212 -15.22 -9.16 14.39
#